data_AF-A0A974H6Z5-F1
#
_entry.id   AF-A0A974H6Z5-F1
#
_cell.length_a   1.000
_cell.length_b   1.000
_cell.length_c   1.000
_cell.angle_alpha   90.00
_cell.angle_beta   90.00
_cell.angle_gamma   90.00
#
_symmetry.space_group_name_H-M   'P 1'
#
loop_
_entity.id
_entity.type
_entity.pdbx_description
1 polymer ?
#
loop_
_entity_poly.entity_id
_entity_poly.type
_entity_poly.pdbx_seq_one_letter_code
_entity_poly.pdbx_strand_id
1 'polypeptide(L)'
;SLGEDLTHILREFNNALEDFSKGPCESNELLRQLKEQLTSYDRGLSDSSTSSSEGSSLNTSEENLNQSMASARQHPNAKLGDTRELENYIADLDKVLD
;
A
#
# COMPACT_ATOMS: atom_id res chain seq x y z
N SER A 1 -23.20 14.57 -15.78
CA SER A 1 -23.65 13.81 -16.97
C SER A 1 -22.52 12.88 -17.40
N LEU A 2 -22.78 11.71 -18.00
CA LEU A 2 -21.73 10.74 -18.39
C LEU A 2 -20.57 11.37 -19.20
N GLY A 3 -20.87 12.40 -20.01
CA GLY A 3 -19.85 13.14 -20.76
C GLY A 3 -18.93 14.02 -19.90
N GLU A 4 -19.42 14.56 -18.79
CA GLU A 4 -18.61 15.34 -17.84
C GLU A 4 -17.69 14.43 -17.03
N ASP A 5 -18.19 13.27 -16.62
CA ASP A 5 -17.42 12.27 -15.89
C ASP A 5 -16.28 11.72 -16.77
N LEU A 6 -16.56 11.40 -18.03
CA LEU A 6 -15.55 10.98 -19.00
C LEU A 6 -14.48 12.08 -19.21
N THR A 7 -14.91 13.34 -19.31
CA THR A 7 -13.98 14.48 -19.48
C THR A 7 -13.11 14.67 -18.24
N HIS A 8 -13.66 14.44 -17.05
CA HIS A 8 -12.89 14.47 -15.81
C HIS A 8 -11.84 13.35 -15.78
N ILE A 9 -12.22 12.12 -16.13
CA ILE A 9 -11.32 10.96 -16.11
C ILE A 9 -10.15 11.17 -17.10
N LEU A 10 -10.44 11.63 -18.32
CA LEU A 10 -9.40 11.88 -19.33
C LEU A 10 -8.43 12.99 -18.89
N ARG A 11 -8.92 14.02 -18.20
CA ARG A 11 -8.07 15.07 -17.62
C ARG A 11 -7.17 14.52 -16.52
N GLU A 12 -7.72 13.70 -15.63
CA GLU A 12 -6.95 13.09 -14.54
C GLU A 12 -5.87 12.15 -15.08
N PHE A 13 -6.19 11.37 -16.12
CA PHE A 13 -5.23 10.53 -16.82
C PHE A 13 -4.07 11.34 -17.43
N ASN A 14 -4.37 12.46 -18.11
CA ASN A 14 -3.33 13.33 -18.65
C ASN A 14 -2.44 13.94 -17.56
N ASN A 15 -3.03 14.35 -16.43
CA ASN A 15 -2.26 14.87 -15.30
C ASN A 15 -1.31 13.81 -14.72
N ALA A 16 -1.79 12.58 -14.54
CA ALA A 16 -0.96 11.48 -14.06
C ALA A 16 0.21 11.19 -15.02
N LEU A 17 -0.05 11.21 -16.34
CA LEU A 17 1.00 11.02 -17.35
C LEU A 17 2.06 12.13 -17.30
N GLU A 18 1.64 13.37 -17.08
CA GLU A 18 2.55 14.51 -16.90
C GLU A 18 3.42 14.34 -15.65
N ASP A 19 2.84 13.86 -14.54
CA ASP A 19 3.60 13.60 -13.30
C ASP A 19 4.63 12.48 -13.46
N PHE A 20 4.32 11.43 -14.24
CA PHE A 20 5.32 10.42 -14.60
C PHE A 20 6.43 10.98 -15.50
N SER A 21 6.10 11.93 -16.39
CA SER A 21 7.07 12.56 -17.30
C SER A 21 8.05 13.50 -16.60
N LYS A 22 7.67 14.05 -15.43
CA LYS A 22 8.55 14.85 -14.56
C LYS A 22 9.70 14.03 -13.97
N GLY A 23 9.70 12.71 -14.16
CA GLY A 23 10.72 11.80 -13.66
C GLY A 23 10.62 11.63 -12.14
N PRO A 24 11.57 10.91 -11.52
CA PRO A 24 11.62 10.79 -10.07
C PRO A 24 11.69 12.19 -9.46
N CYS A 25 10.60 12.61 -8.82
CA CYS A 25 10.55 13.85 -8.02
C CYS A 25 11.81 13.90 -7.15
N GLU A 26 12.45 15.08 -7.08
CA GLU A 26 13.69 15.50 -6.40
C GLU A 26 13.88 14.94 -4.98
N SER A 27 13.85 13.61 -4.88
CA SER A 27 14.03 12.82 -3.68
C SER A 27 15.44 13.05 -3.17
N ASN A 28 16.38 13.34 -4.08
CA ASN A 28 17.75 13.68 -3.74
C ASN A 28 17.86 14.98 -2.94
N GLU A 29 17.00 15.97 -3.18
CA GLU A 29 17.00 17.24 -2.44
C GLU A 29 16.47 17.04 -1.01
N LEU A 30 15.29 16.42 -0.90
CA LEU A 30 14.69 16.05 0.38
C LEU A 30 15.58 15.09 1.19
N LEU A 31 16.20 14.11 0.52
CA LEU A 31 17.14 13.16 1.14
C LEU A 31 18.40 13.89 1.62
N ARG A 32 18.87 14.90 0.89
CA ARG A 32 20.02 15.72 1.32
C ARG A 32 19.68 16.56 2.54
N GLN A 33 18.53 17.21 2.55
CA GLN A 33 18.05 17.99 3.71
C GLN A 33 17.85 17.10 4.95
N LEU A 34 17.28 15.90 4.78
CA LEU A 34 17.15 14.92 5.86
C LEU A 34 18.51 14.42 6.37
N LYS A 35 19.47 14.18 5.47
CA LYS A 35 20.84 13.80 5.87
C LYS A 35 21.52 14.93 6.64
N GLU A 36 21.40 16.18 6.19
CA GLU A 36 21.99 17.33 6.89
C GLU A 36 21.38 17.52 8.28
N GLN A 37 20.05 17.41 8.41
CA GLN A 37 19.37 17.42 9.71
C GLN A 37 19.92 16.30 10.61
N LEU A 38 19.97 15.05 10.14
CA LEU A 38 20.45 13.91 10.93
C LEU A 38 21.92 14.09 11.37
N THR A 39 22.80 14.59 10.49
CA THR A 39 24.20 14.86 10.83
C THR A 39 24.38 16.03 11.80
N SER A 40 23.44 16.98 11.83
CA SER A 40 23.45 18.10 12.77
C SER A 40 23.06 17.67 14.19
N TYR A 41 22.19 16.65 14.32
CA TYR A 41 21.83 16.07 15.61
C TYR A 41 22.95 15.21 16.23
N ASP A 42 23.79 14.55 15.42
CA ASP A 42 24.92 13.76 15.91
C ASP A 42 26.11 14.64 16.40
N ARG A 43 26.27 15.84 15.84
CA ARG A 43 27.37 16.76 16.20
C ARG A 43 27.13 17.57 17.48
N GLY A 44 25.93 17.48 18.07
CA GLY A 44 25.56 18.17 19.30
C GLY A 44 25.57 17.32 20.57
N LEU A 45 25.89 16.02 20.48
CA LEU A 45 25.80 15.09 21.62
C LEU A 45 27.16 14.73 22.23
N SER A 46 28.10 15.68 22.27
CA SER A 46 29.23 15.58 23.20
C SER A 46 28.89 16.32 24.49
N ASP A 47 28.65 15.55 25.54
CA ASP A 47 28.57 15.98 26.94
C ASP A 47 27.24 16.57 27.43
N SER A 48 26.27 15.71 27.75
CA SER A 48 25.63 15.78 29.07
C SER A 48 24.82 14.54 29.40
N SER A 49 25.20 13.95 30.52
CA SER A 49 24.61 12.88 31.31
C SER A 49 23.07 12.82 31.37
N THR A 50 22.58 11.57 31.38
CA THR A 50 21.42 11.06 32.15
C THR A 50 20.08 11.75 31.98
N SER A 51 19.15 11.10 31.28
CA SER A 51 17.79 10.92 31.77
C SER A 51 17.08 9.84 30.96
N SER A 52 16.76 8.76 31.65
CA SER A 52 15.87 7.69 31.28
C SER A 52 14.59 8.24 30.63
N SER A 53 14.39 7.98 29.33
CA SER A 53 13.06 8.19 28.73
C SER A 53 12.23 6.95 29.05
N GLU A 54 11.44 7.09 30.11
CA GLU A 54 10.49 6.13 30.63
C GLU A 54 9.56 5.63 29.51
N GLY A 55 9.52 4.31 29.34
CA GLY A 55 8.32 3.52 29.07
C GLY A 55 7.24 4.18 28.23
N SER A 56 7.56 4.57 27.00
CA SER A 56 6.56 4.61 25.94
C SER A 56 6.12 3.17 25.66
N SER A 57 5.15 2.67 26.43
CA SER A 57 4.35 1.50 26.06
C SER A 57 3.53 1.86 24.82
N LEU A 58 4.21 1.93 23.68
CA LEU A 58 3.56 1.74 22.40
C LEU A 58 2.99 0.34 22.46
N ASN A 59 1.67 0.27 22.67
CA ASN A 59 0.91 -0.93 22.42
C ASN A 59 1.09 -1.29 20.94
N THR A 60 2.17 -2.01 20.61
CA THR A 60 2.35 -2.67 19.34
C THR A 60 1.27 -3.73 19.29
N SER A 61 0.14 -3.38 18.70
CA SER A 61 -0.84 -4.37 18.28
C SER A 61 -0.12 -5.17 17.20
N GLU A 62 0.47 -6.30 17.57
CA GLU A 62 1.00 -7.27 16.63
C GLU A 62 -0.19 -7.87 15.88
N GLU A 63 -0.58 -7.25 14.78
CA GLU A 63 -1.54 -7.85 13.85
C GLU A 63 -0.85 -9.05 13.19
N ASN A 64 -1.11 -10.24 13.74
CA ASN A 64 -0.63 -11.48 13.18
C ASN A 64 -1.47 -11.82 11.93
N LEU A 65 -1.04 -11.32 10.77
CA LEU A 65 -1.65 -11.63 9.47
C LEU A 65 -1.71 -13.14 9.18
N ASN A 66 -0.78 -13.92 9.77
CA ASN A 66 -0.78 -15.37 9.65
C ASN A 66 -1.90 -16.03 10.45
N GLN A 67 -2.46 -15.38 11.47
CA GLN A 67 -3.59 -15.88 12.24
C GLN A 67 -4.90 -15.79 11.44
N SER A 68 -5.07 -14.74 10.63
CA SER A 68 -6.18 -14.62 9.68
C SER A 68 -6.09 -15.69 8.58
N MET A 69 -4.89 -15.89 8.02
CA MET A 69 -4.62 -16.96 7.05
C MET A 69 -4.76 -18.38 7.65
N ALA A 70 -4.38 -18.57 8.92
CA ALA A 70 -4.56 -19.83 9.62
C ALA A 70 -6.05 -20.12 9.85
N SER A 71 -6.85 -19.10 10.18
CA SER A 71 -8.30 -19.22 10.36
C SER A 71 -9.01 -19.56 9.06
N ALA A 72 -8.59 -18.97 7.93
CA ALA A 72 -9.07 -19.35 6.60
C ALA A 72 -8.72 -20.81 6.24
N ARG A 73 -7.54 -21.29 6.66
CA ARG A 73 -7.10 -22.68 6.49
C ARG A 73 -7.80 -23.68 7.44
N GLN A 74 -8.45 -23.22 8.51
CA GLN A 74 -9.23 -24.08 9.40
C GLN A 74 -10.58 -24.50 8.82
N HIS A 75 -11.01 -23.90 7.71
CA HIS A 75 -12.17 -24.32 6.95
C HIS A 75 -11.75 -24.82 5.55
N PRO A 76 -10.94 -25.90 5.45
CA PRO A 76 -10.54 -26.46 4.16
C PRO A 76 -11.74 -26.97 3.34
N ASN A 77 -12.88 -27.14 4.00
CA ASN A 77 -14.14 -27.61 3.44
C ASN A 77 -15.24 -26.54 3.55
N ALA A 78 -14.93 -25.26 3.49
CA ALA A 78 -15.95 -24.24 3.27
C ALA A 78 -16.79 -24.71 2.08
N LYS A 79 -18.04 -25.11 2.35
CA LYS A 79 -18.92 -25.70 1.36
C LYS A 79 -19.24 -24.58 0.38
N LEU A 80 -18.55 -24.56 -0.75
CA LEU A 80 -18.98 -23.79 -1.91
C LEU A 80 -20.46 -24.15 -2.12
N GLY A 81 -21.30 -23.12 -2.16
CA GLY A 81 -22.72 -23.30 -2.42
C GLY A 81 -22.93 -23.83 -3.84
N ASP A 82 -24.11 -23.58 -4.39
CA ASP A 82 -24.34 -23.91 -5.79
C ASP A 82 -23.41 -23.10 -6.72
N THR A 83 -22.48 -23.77 -7.42
CA THR A 83 -21.53 -23.17 -8.36
C THR A 83 -21.94 -23.31 -9.83
N ARG A 84 -23.14 -23.83 -10.13
CA ARG A 84 -23.60 -24.12 -11.50
C ARG A 84 -23.60 -22.90 -12.42
N GLU A 85 -23.91 -21.72 -11.90
CA GLU A 85 -23.90 -20.48 -12.70
C GLU A 85 -22.47 -20.12 -13.14
N LEU A 86 -21.49 -20.28 -12.25
CA LEU A 86 -20.08 -20.04 -12.54
C LEU A 86 -19.54 -21.05 -13.55
N GLU A 87 -19.91 -22.33 -13.41
CA GLU A 87 -19.56 -23.39 -14.35
C GLU A 87 -20.09 -23.11 -15.75
N ASN A 88 -21.33 -22.64 -15.87
CA ASN A 88 -21.92 -22.24 -17.16
C ASN A 88 -21.20 -21.03 -17.77
N TYR A 89 -20.89 -20.02 -16.96
CA TYR A 89 -20.17 -18.84 -17.45
C TYR A 89 -18.78 -19.20 -18.00
N ILE A 90 -18.05 -20.09 -17.31
CA ILE A 90 -16.74 -20.60 -17.80
C ILE A 90 -16.92 -21.36 -19.11
N ALA A 91 -17.92 -22.24 -19.21
CA ALA A 91 -18.19 -22.98 -20.43
C ALA A 91 -18.57 -22.08 -21.62
N ASP A 92 -19.26 -20.97 -21.36
CA ASP A 92 -19.57 -19.97 -22.39
C ASP A 92 -18.33 -19.17 -22.81
N LEU A 93 -17.43 -18.86 -21.86
CA LEU A 93 -16.14 -18.22 -22.18
C LEU A 93 -15.27 -19.13 -23.04
N ASP A 94 -15.17 -20.43 -22.73
CA ASP A 94 -14.40 -21.40 -23.51
C ASP A 94 -14.91 -21.47 -24.96
N LYS A 95 -16.22 -21.36 -25.19
CA LYS A 95 -16.82 -21.33 -26.55
C LYS A 95 -16.47 -20.07 -27.36
N VAL A 96 -16.22 -18.95 -26.69
CA VAL A 96 -15.87 -17.68 -27.35
C VAL A 96 -14.38 -17.64 -27.69
N LEU A 97 -13.57 -18.45 -27.01
CA LEU A 97 -12.11 -18.51 -27.18
C LEU A 97 -11.64 -19.54 -28.21
N ASP A 98 -12.55 -20.34 -28.79
CA ASP A 98 -12.33 -21.29 -29.89
C ASP A 98 -12.52 -20.67 -31.31
#